data_AF-A0A2D0APT2-F1
#
_entry.id   AF-A0A2D0APT2-F1
#
_cell.length_a   1.000
_cell.length_b   1.000
_cell.length_c   1.000
_cell.angle_alpha   90.00
_cell.angle_beta   90.00
_cell.angle_gamma   90.00
#
_symmetry.space_group_name_H-M   'P 1'
#
loop_
_entity.id
_entity.type
_entity.pdbx_description
1 polymer ?
#
loop_
_entity_poly.entity_id
_entity_poly.type
_entity_poly.pdbx_seq_one_letter_code
_entity_poly.pdbx_strand_id
1 'polypeptide(L)'
;MKNTNAISDHDIRLFFDAADRILQAAQQQGKTADRATSALLQVTAAHERHVKAVGDDVISAVTSMAGSTAQESARLLAEHFREADRAAEKAAERYERASRSLGWRSWLWFLTAQVAFCAVAIGFIMTLVPPLDEIQARRAALAQAKEEAERFPLYWHDCTVDGKKTRCFRTDEKAGVLTLDDGSIWRVPWRKQ
;
A
#
# COMPACT_ATOMS: atom_id res chain seq x y z
N MET A 1 92.34 -6.63 -91.49
CA MET A 1 92.11 -7.37 -90.23
C MET A 1 93.07 -6.79 -89.19
N LYS A 2 92.57 -5.86 -88.39
CA LYS A 2 92.41 -6.00 -86.92
C LYS A 2 93.68 -6.52 -86.24
N ASN A 3 94.46 -5.60 -85.67
CA ASN A 3 95.26 -5.94 -84.50
C ASN A 3 94.94 -4.94 -83.40
N THR A 4 94.21 -5.44 -82.41
CA THR A 4 93.58 -4.75 -81.31
C THR A 4 94.61 -4.43 -80.23
N ASN A 5 94.64 -3.14 -79.83
CA ASN A 5 94.91 -2.63 -78.49
C ASN A 5 95.95 -3.40 -77.66
N ALA A 6 97.20 -2.96 -77.72
CA ALA A 6 98.14 -3.20 -76.63
C ALA A 6 97.68 -2.39 -75.41
N ILE A 7 96.85 -3.01 -74.57
CA ILE A 7 96.56 -2.51 -73.23
C ILE A 7 97.89 -2.53 -72.48
N SER A 8 98.41 -1.35 -72.19
CA SER A 8 99.68 -1.17 -71.47
C SER A 8 99.50 -1.61 -70.02
N ASP A 9 100.50 -2.27 -69.42
CA ASP A 9 100.53 -2.66 -68.00
C ASP A 9 100.24 -1.47 -67.06
N HIS A 10 100.48 -0.25 -67.55
CA HIS A 10 100.15 1.00 -66.86
C HIS A 10 98.63 1.23 -66.69
N ASP A 11 97.83 0.93 -67.72
CA ASP A 11 96.38 1.10 -67.67
C ASP A 11 95.75 0.10 -66.70
N ILE A 12 96.25 -1.14 -66.68
CA ILE A 12 95.78 -2.19 -65.77
C ILE A 12 96.03 -1.79 -64.31
N ARG A 13 97.21 -1.24 -63.99
CA ARG A 13 97.52 -0.76 -62.64
C ARG A 13 96.63 0.41 -62.20
N LEU A 14 96.31 1.31 -63.13
CA LEU A 14 95.42 2.45 -62.87
C LEU A 14 93.99 1.99 -62.55
N PHE A 15 93.49 0.96 -63.24
CA PHE A 15 92.20 0.38 -62.93
C PHE A 15 92.18 -0.31 -61.56
N PHE A 16 93.25 -1.03 -61.18
CA PHE A 16 93.33 -1.66 -59.87
C PHE A 16 93.45 -0.63 -58.73
N ASP A 17 94.21 0.44 -58.90
CA ASP A 17 94.29 1.53 -57.90
C ASP A 17 92.92 2.24 -57.77
N ALA A 18 92.23 2.49 -58.88
CA ALA A 18 90.88 3.05 -58.85
C ALA A 18 89.88 2.11 -58.15
N ALA A 19 89.93 0.81 -58.46
CA ALA A 19 89.07 -0.20 -57.84
C ALA A 19 89.35 -0.35 -56.34
N ASP A 20 90.62 -0.32 -55.92
CA ASP A 20 91.01 -0.40 -54.51
C ASP A 20 90.52 0.83 -53.73
N ARG A 21 90.66 2.04 -54.30
CA ARG A 21 90.12 3.26 -53.69
C ARG A 21 88.60 3.24 -53.56
N ILE A 22 87.89 2.71 -54.56
CA ILE A 22 86.43 2.55 -54.50
C ILE A 22 86.03 1.50 -53.45
N LEU A 23 86.76 0.38 -53.36
CA LEU A 23 86.52 -0.65 -52.36
C LEU A 23 86.76 -0.12 -50.94
N GLN A 24 87.84 0.64 -50.73
CA GLN A 24 88.15 1.27 -49.44
C GLN A 24 87.07 2.31 -49.07
N ALA A 25 86.64 3.15 -50.02
CA ALA A 25 85.54 4.09 -49.79
C ALA A 25 84.21 3.37 -49.46
N ALA A 26 83.90 2.27 -50.17
CA ALA A 26 82.71 1.46 -49.92
C ALA A 26 82.76 0.76 -48.56
N GLN A 27 83.92 0.24 -48.13
CA GLN A 27 84.10 -0.33 -46.80
C GLN A 27 83.98 0.72 -45.69
N GLN A 28 84.49 1.93 -45.93
CA GLN A 28 84.34 3.05 -45.00
C GLN A 28 82.86 3.43 -44.84
N GLN A 29 82.13 3.52 -45.96
CA GLN A 29 80.69 3.80 -45.97
C GLN A 29 79.87 2.67 -45.33
N GLY A 30 80.23 1.41 -45.57
CA GLY A 30 79.60 0.25 -44.93
C GLY A 30 79.74 0.28 -43.41
N LYS A 31 80.95 0.56 -42.90
CA LYS A 31 81.19 0.70 -41.44
C LYS A 31 80.41 1.84 -40.81
N THR A 32 80.25 2.96 -41.52
CA THR A 32 79.41 4.07 -41.03
C THR A 32 77.92 3.73 -41.07
N ALA A 33 77.46 3.00 -42.08
CA ALA A 33 76.08 2.52 -42.16
C ALA A 33 75.78 1.51 -41.05
N ASP A 34 76.69 0.57 -40.76
CA ASP A 34 76.54 -0.39 -39.65
C ASP A 34 76.49 0.29 -38.28
N ARG A 35 77.30 1.33 -38.07
CA ARG A 35 77.21 2.17 -36.86
C ARG A 35 75.90 2.93 -36.75
N ALA A 36 75.41 3.50 -37.84
CA ALA A 36 74.13 4.20 -37.85
C ALA A 36 72.96 3.23 -37.57
N THR A 37 73.03 2.03 -38.16
CA THR A 37 71.99 0.99 -38.00
C THR A 37 72.00 0.41 -36.58
N SER A 38 73.17 0.17 -35.99
CA SER A 38 73.27 -0.27 -34.59
C SER A 38 72.83 0.81 -33.59
N ALA A 39 73.14 2.08 -33.85
CA ALA A 39 72.64 3.19 -33.04
C ALA A 39 71.11 3.32 -33.13
N LEU A 40 70.53 3.18 -34.33
CA LEU A 40 69.09 3.16 -34.53
C LEU A 40 68.43 1.97 -33.80
N LEU A 41 69.00 0.77 -33.88
CA LEU A 41 68.49 -0.41 -33.17
C LEU A 41 68.51 -0.24 -31.65
N GLN A 42 69.53 0.43 -31.10
CA GLN A 42 69.56 0.76 -29.67
C GLN A 42 68.49 1.77 -29.29
N VAL A 43 68.27 2.79 -30.12
CA VAL A 43 67.21 3.79 -29.91
C VAL A 43 65.82 3.16 -30.02
N THR A 44 65.58 2.27 -30.99
CA THR A 44 64.30 1.56 -31.12
C THR A 44 64.07 0.63 -29.93
N ALA A 45 65.10 -0.10 -29.47
CA ALA A 45 65.00 -0.97 -28.31
C ALA A 45 64.83 -0.21 -26.99
N ALA A 46 65.39 1.00 -26.89
CA ALA A 46 65.16 1.89 -25.76
C ALA A 46 63.74 2.47 -25.80
N HIS A 47 63.28 2.89 -26.99
CA HIS A 47 61.94 3.44 -27.17
C HIS A 47 60.86 2.40 -26.90
N GLU A 48 61.01 1.16 -27.36
CA GLU A 48 60.07 0.08 -27.08
C GLU A 48 59.99 -0.24 -25.58
N ARG A 49 61.12 -0.19 -24.86
CA ARG A 49 61.16 -0.34 -23.40
C ARG A 49 60.46 0.81 -22.68
N HIS A 50 60.69 2.05 -23.11
CA HIS A 50 60.01 3.22 -22.54
C HIS A 50 58.50 3.18 -22.79
N VAL A 51 58.07 2.78 -23.99
CA VAL A 51 56.64 2.66 -24.32
C VAL A 51 55.98 1.57 -23.49
N LYS A 52 56.62 0.41 -23.30
CA LYS A 52 56.12 -0.65 -22.42
C LYS A 52 56.03 -0.21 -20.96
N ALA A 53 57.09 0.42 -20.43
CA ALA A 53 57.10 0.91 -19.05
C ALA A 53 56.02 1.96 -18.78
N VAL A 54 55.80 2.89 -19.73
CA VAL A 54 54.72 3.88 -19.62
C VAL A 54 53.34 3.22 -19.71
N GLY A 55 53.18 2.22 -20.57
CA GLY A 55 51.93 1.45 -20.65
C GLY A 55 51.57 0.76 -19.34
N ASP A 56 52.54 0.08 -18.72
CA ASP A 56 52.34 -0.62 -17.45
C ASP A 56 52.04 0.35 -16.30
N ASP A 57 52.71 1.50 -16.26
CA ASP A 57 52.51 2.53 -15.23
C ASP A 57 51.12 3.19 -15.36
N VAL A 58 50.67 3.46 -16.58
CA VAL A 58 49.31 3.98 -16.85
C VAL A 58 48.24 2.94 -16.46
N ILE A 59 48.42 1.67 -16.81
CA ILE A 59 47.47 0.60 -16.45
C ILE A 59 47.38 0.46 -14.92
N SER A 60 48.52 0.50 -14.22
CA SER A 60 48.59 0.46 -12.76
C SER A 60 47.88 1.67 -12.13
N ALA A 61 48.16 2.89 -12.60
CA ALA A 61 47.55 4.11 -12.10
C ALA A 61 46.04 4.14 -12.32
N VAL A 62 45.57 3.75 -13.51
CA VAL A 62 44.14 3.68 -13.83
C VAL A 62 43.43 2.63 -12.97
N THR A 63 44.05 1.46 -12.75
CA THR A 63 43.47 0.40 -11.91
C THR A 63 43.38 0.85 -10.44
N SER A 64 44.41 1.53 -9.94
CA SER A 64 44.44 2.09 -8.57
C SER A 64 43.38 3.19 -8.40
N MET A 65 43.27 4.11 -9.37
CA MET A 65 42.25 5.16 -9.37
C MET A 65 40.83 4.60 -9.50
N ALA A 66 40.62 3.58 -10.32
CA ALA A 66 39.33 2.92 -10.44
C ALA A 66 38.95 2.21 -9.13
N GLY A 67 39.91 1.54 -8.49
CA GLY A 67 39.72 0.92 -7.18
C GLY A 67 39.37 1.94 -6.09
N SER A 68 40.11 3.04 -6.00
CA SER A 68 39.84 4.10 -5.01
C SER A 68 38.51 4.82 -5.27
N THR A 69 38.18 5.10 -6.54
CA THR A 69 36.91 5.72 -6.92
C THR A 69 35.73 4.80 -6.66
N ALA A 70 35.86 3.50 -6.94
CA ALA A 70 34.82 2.51 -6.65
C ALA A 70 34.61 2.35 -5.14
N GLN A 71 35.69 2.33 -4.35
CA GLN A 71 35.61 2.25 -2.91
C GLN A 71 34.97 3.50 -2.29
N GLU A 72 35.33 4.69 -2.79
CA GLU A 72 34.73 5.94 -2.32
C GLU A 72 33.26 6.05 -2.73
N SER A 73 32.92 5.64 -3.95
CA SER A 73 31.53 5.58 -4.42
C SER A 73 30.70 4.61 -3.57
N ALA A 74 31.24 3.42 -3.26
CA ALA A 74 30.57 2.44 -2.41
C ALA A 74 30.37 2.97 -0.97
N ARG A 75 31.36 3.70 -0.44
CA ARG A 75 31.26 4.34 0.88
C ARG A 75 30.17 5.41 0.92
N LEU A 76 30.16 6.31 -0.06
CA LEU A 76 29.13 7.35 -0.19
C LEU A 76 27.73 6.73 -0.35
N LEU A 77 27.61 5.68 -1.17
CA LEU A 77 26.36 4.99 -1.38
C LEU A 77 25.86 4.33 -0.09
N ALA A 78 26.75 3.66 0.67
CA ALA A 78 26.41 3.07 1.96
C ALA A 78 25.98 4.13 2.99
N GLU A 79 26.62 5.29 2.99
CA GLU A 79 26.26 6.40 3.88
C GLU A 79 24.88 6.97 3.52
N HIS A 80 24.59 7.18 2.23
CA HIS A 80 23.27 7.59 1.76
C HIS A 80 22.17 6.58 2.07
N PHE A 81 22.42 5.28 1.89
CA PHE A 81 21.46 4.25 2.28
C PHE A 81 21.20 4.26 3.78
N ARG A 82 22.23 4.46 4.60
CA ARG A 82 22.09 4.50 6.05
C ARG A 82 21.34 5.75 6.56
N GLU A 83 21.41 6.84 5.81
CA GLU A 83 20.64 8.05 6.10
C GLU A 83 19.18 7.90 5.62
N ALA A 84 18.97 7.30 4.46
CA ALA A 84 17.65 6.95 3.94
C ALA A 84 16.91 5.97 4.87
N ASP A 85 17.59 4.93 5.36
CA ASP A 85 17.03 3.97 6.32
C ASP A 85 16.62 4.66 7.62
N ARG A 86 17.46 5.56 8.15
CA ARG A 86 17.09 6.35 9.35
C ARG A 86 15.88 7.25 9.12
N ALA A 87 15.72 7.80 7.91
CA ALA A 87 14.54 8.58 7.56
C ALA A 87 13.28 7.69 7.42
N ALA A 88 13.43 6.50 6.85
CA ALA A 88 12.36 5.51 6.71
C ALA A 88 11.90 4.98 8.08
N GLU A 89 12.84 4.69 8.99
CA GLU A 89 12.54 4.23 10.34
C GLU A 89 11.77 5.30 11.14
N LYS A 90 12.19 6.57 11.04
CA LYS A 90 11.43 7.69 11.63
C LYS A 90 10.02 7.83 11.04
N ALA A 91 9.85 7.56 9.75
CA ALA A 91 8.53 7.58 9.11
C ALA A 91 7.66 6.41 9.61
N ALA A 92 8.23 5.20 9.67
CA ALA A 92 7.56 4.01 10.21
C ALA A 92 7.09 4.23 11.65
N GLU A 93 7.94 4.78 12.51
CA GLU A 93 7.61 5.07 13.90
C GLU A 93 6.46 6.09 14.03
N ARG A 94 6.42 7.10 13.15
CA ARG A 94 5.29 8.05 13.10
C ARG A 94 3.99 7.37 12.66
N TYR A 95 4.04 6.49 11.67
CA TYR A 95 2.87 5.75 11.22
C TYR A 95 2.35 4.78 12.28
N GLU A 96 3.24 4.12 13.02
CA GLU A 96 2.88 3.22 14.11
C GLU A 96 2.24 3.98 15.29
N ARG A 97 2.79 5.14 15.67
CA ARG A 97 2.16 6.02 16.66
C ARG A 97 0.81 6.54 16.19
N ALA A 98 0.71 6.94 14.91
CA ALA A 98 -0.54 7.39 14.32
C ALA A 98 -1.59 6.27 14.33
N SER A 99 -1.27 5.07 13.84
CA SER A 99 -2.21 3.94 13.78
C SER A 99 -2.74 3.55 15.17
N ARG A 100 -1.88 3.54 16.18
CA ARG A 100 -2.26 3.28 17.57
C ARG A 100 -3.20 4.35 18.13
N SER A 101 -2.96 5.62 17.80
CA SER A 101 -3.83 6.73 18.23
C SER A 101 -5.17 6.79 17.48
N LEU A 102 -5.20 6.41 16.20
CA LEU A 102 -6.43 6.35 15.40
C LEU A 102 -7.35 5.22 15.87
N GLY A 103 -6.78 4.05 16.19
CA GLY A 103 -7.54 2.92 16.73
C GLY A 103 -8.27 3.28 18.03
N TRP A 104 -7.59 3.94 18.97
CA TRP A 104 -8.19 4.32 20.25
C TRP A 104 -9.29 5.39 20.11
N ARG A 105 -9.07 6.43 19.29
CA ARG A 105 -10.10 7.47 19.05
C ARG A 105 -11.33 6.91 18.37
N SER A 106 -11.14 6.06 17.36
CA SER A 106 -12.24 5.38 16.66
C SER A 106 -13.04 4.49 17.62
N TRP A 107 -12.35 3.67 18.41
CA TRP A 107 -12.99 2.80 19.40
C TRP A 107 -13.79 3.59 20.45
N LEU A 108 -13.25 4.72 20.91
CA LEU A 108 -13.95 5.61 21.86
C LEU A 108 -15.24 6.17 21.25
N TRP A 109 -15.24 6.54 19.97
CA TRP A 109 -16.44 6.98 19.26
C TRP A 109 -17.50 5.88 19.16
N PHE A 110 -17.09 4.66 18.80
CA PHE A 110 -18.00 3.50 18.77
C PHE A 110 -18.60 3.22 20.14
N LEU A 111 -17.80 3.24 21.21
CA LEU A 111 -18.29 3.06 22.58
C LEU A 111 -19.27 4.17 22.98
N THR A 112 -18.96 5.42 22.67
CA THR A 112 -19.82 6.56 23.00
C THR A 112 -21.17 6.47 22.29
N ALA A 113 -21.15 6.10 21.00
CA ALA A 113 -22.37 5.89 20.22
C ALA A 113 -23.21 4.72 20.77
N GLN A 114 -22.56 3.62 21.17
CA GLN A 114 -23.24 2.46 21.76
C GLN A 114 -23.92 2.82 23.09
N VAL A 115 -23.22 3.56 23.96
CA VAL A 115 -23.78 4.01 25.24
C VAL A 115 -24.97 4.94 25.03
N ALA A 116 -24.88 5.88 24.09
CA ALA A 116 -25.99 6.78 23.75
C ALA A 116 -27.22 6.00 23.24
N PHE A 117 -27.00 5.02 22.36
CA PHE A 117 -28.07 4.15 21.86
C PHE A 117 -28.74 3.35 22.99
N CYS A 118 -27.95 2.75 23.88
CA CYS A 118 -28.47 2.04 25.04
C CYS A 118 -29.27 2.96 25.98
N ALA A 119 -28.81 4.19 26.21
CA ALA A 119 -29.54 5.16 27.03
C ALA A 119 -30.91 5.52 26.44
N VAL A 120 -30.97 5.75 25.12
CA VAL A 120 -32.24 5.99 24.41
C VAL A 120 -33.15 4.78 24.50
N ALA A 121 -32.62 3.57 24.29
CA ALA A 121 -33.40 2.33 24.39
C ALA A 121 -33.98 2.13 25.80
N ILE A 122 -33.19 2.38 26.86
CA ILE A 122 -33.66 2.30 28.25
C ILE A 122 -34.75 3.34 28.51
N GLY A 123 -34.58 4.59 28.04
CA GLY A 123 -35.63 5.62 28.15
C GLY A 123 -36.93 5.21 27.44
N PHE A 124 -36.82 4.57 26.28
CA PHE A 124 -37.97 4.01 25.57
C PHE A 124 -38.65 2.90 26.37
N ILE A 125 -37.89 1.99 26.95
CA ILE A 125 -38.44 0.90 27.78
C ILE A 125 -39.16 1.48 28.99
N MET A 126 -38.59 2.47 29.69
CA MET A 126 -39.24 3.08 30.85
C MET A 126 -40.49 3.90 30.51
N THR A 127 -40.61 4.40 29.28
CA THR A 127 -41.79 5.17 28.85
C THR A 127 -42.90 4.29 28.26
N LEU A 128 -42.55 3.21 27.55
CA LEU A 128 -43.53 2.30 26.95
C LEU A 128 -43.95 1.15 27.87
N VAL A 129 -43.09 0.70 28.79
CA VAL A 129 -43.40 -0.37 29.73
C VAL A 129 -43.86 0.28 31.04
N PRO A 130 -45.18 0.30 31.34
CA PRO A 130 -45.64 0.76 32.63
C PRO A 130 -45.00 -0.10 33.73
N PRO A 131 -44.60 0.51 34.85
CA PRO A 131 -43.94 -0.20 35.95
C PRO A 131 -44.81 -1.36 36.45
N LEU A 132 -44.17 -2.44 36.92
CA LEU A 132 -44.83 -3.69 37.32
C LEU A 132 -46.00 -3.48 38.29
N ASP A 133 -45.94 -2.46 39.16
CA ASP A 133 -47.01 -2.13 40.12
C ASP A 133 -48.30 -1.69 39.45
N GLU A 134 -48.22 -0.91 38.37
CA GLU A 134 -49.42 -0.50 37.61
C GLU A 134 -50.04 -1.68 36.85
N ILE A 135 -49.22 -2.65 36.44
CA ILE A 135 -49.70 -3.87 35.78
C ILE A 135 -50.49 -4.73 36.77
N GLN A 136 -50.02 -4.86 38.02
CA GLN A 136 -50.73 -5.60 39.06
C GLN A 136 -52.02 -4.90 39.47
N ALA A 137 -52.00 -3.57 39.63
CA ALA A 137 -53.20 -2.79 39.93
C ALA A 137 -54.26 -2.91 38.82
N ARG A 138 -53.85 -2.85 37.54
CA ARG A 138 -54.78 -3.06 36.41
C ARG A 138 -55.30 -4.49 36.34
N ARG A 139 -54.48 -5.50 36.66
CA ARG A 139 -54.93 -6.90 36.74
C ARG A 139 -55.93 -7.12 37.88
N ALA A 140 -55.71 -6.50 39.04
CA ALA A 140 -56.65 -6.56 40.16
C ALA A 140 -57.98 -5.87 39.82
N ALA A 141 -57.94 -4.69 39.17
CA ALA A 141 -59.13 -4.01 38.69
C ALA A 141 -59.89 -4.82 37.63
N LEU A 142 -59.19 -5.51 36.72
CA LEU A 142 -59.81 -6.42 35.74
C LEU A 142 -60.42 -7.66 36.40
N ALA A 143 -59.80 -8.19 37.46
CA ALA A 143 -60.34 -9.32 38.21
C ALA A 143 -61.64 -8.95 38.93
N GLN A 144 -61.68 -7.78 39.57
CA GLN A 144 -62.89 -7.25 40.21
C GLN A 144 -64.01 -6.98 39.21
N ALA A 145 -63.71 -6.31 38.08
CA ALA A 145 -64.69 -6.07 37.03
C ALA A 145 -65.23 -7.36 36.41
N LYS A 146 -64.40 -8.40 36.30
CA LYS A 146 -64.81 -9.72 35.81
C LYS A 146 -65.70 -10.44 36.82
N GLU A 147 -65.36 -10.40 38.10
CA GLU A 147 -66.16 -11.00 39.17
C GLU A 147 -67.54 -10.33 39.29
N GLU A 148 -67.60 -8.99 39.17
CA GLU A 148 -68.86 -8.25 39.12
C GLU A 148 -69.68 -8.58 37.87
N ALA A 149 -69.04 -8.73 36.71
CA ALA A 149 -69.72 -9.13 35.46
C ALA A 149 -70.24 -10.57 35.49
N GLU A 150 -69.54 -11.51 36.15
CA GLU A 150 -69.99 -12.89 36.31
C GLU A 150 -71.11 -13.01 37.36
N ARG A 151 -71.15 -12.10 38.36
CA ARG A 151 -72.21 -12.04 39.37
C ARG A 151 -73.57 -11.66 38.80
N PHE A 152 -73.60 -10.92 37.69
CA PHE A 152 -74.82 -10.51 36.99
C PHE A 152 -74.84 -11.06 35.56
N PRO A 153 -75.27 -12.32 35.35
CA PRO A 153 -75.38 -12.87 34.01
C PRO A 153 -76.36 -12.03 33.18
N LEU A 154 -75.83 -11.31 32.20
CA LEU A 154 -76.62 -10.53 31.24
C LEU A 154 -77.35 -11.50 30.30
N TYR A 155 -78.64 -11.69 30.55
CA TYR A 155 -79.50 -12.45 29.65
C TYR A 155 -79.91 -11.58 28.46
N TRP A 156 -79.55 -12.04 27.26
CA TRP A 156 -79.89 -11.39 26.01
C TRP A 156 -81.02 -12.14 25.29
N HIS A 157 -82.01 -11.41 24.79
CA HIS A 157 -83.08 -11.94 23.96
C HIS A 157 -83.36 -10.99 22.79
N ASP A 158 -83.86 -11.50 21.67
CA ASP A 158 -84.31 -10.64 20.58
C ASP A 158 -85.74 -10.15 20.87
N CYS A 159 -85.97 -8.83 20.98
CA CYS A 159 -87.31 -8.25 21.05
C CYS A 159 -87.72 -7.65 19.72
N THR A 160 -89.03 -7.51 19.50
CA THR A 160 -89.56 -6.73 18.38
C THR A 160 -89.96 -5.36 18.89
N VAL A 161 -89.31 -4.31 18.38
CA VAL A 161 -89.61 -2.91 18.71
C VAL A 161 -89.81 -2.16 17.39
N ASP A 162 -90.94 -1.46 17.24
CA ASP A 162 -91.32 -0.74 16.02
C ASP A 162 -91.23 -1.60 14.73
N GLY A 163 -91.64 -2.87 14.85
CA GLY A 163 -91.62 -3.84 13.74
C GLY A 163 -90.24 -4.40 13.37
N LYS A 164 -89.15 -4.01 14.07
CA LYS A 164 -87.79 -4.51 13.84
C LYS A 164 -87.31 -5.38 15.01
N LYS A 165 -86.67 -6.51 14.69
CA LYS A 165 -85.99 -7.36 15.68
C LYS A 165 -84.71 -6.68 16.15
N THR A 166 -84.61 -6.39 17.44
CA THR A 166 -83.44 -5.77 18.08
C THR A 166 -83.02 -6.55 19.31
N ARG A 167 -81.71 -6.55 19.62
CA ARG A 167 -81.14 -7.26 20.77
C ARG A 167 -81.51 -6.52 22.06
N CYS A 168 -82.16 -7.19 23.00
CA CYS A 168 -82.49 -6.66 24.31
C CYS A 168 -81.75 -7.41 25.41
N PHE A 169 -81.50 -6.74 26.52
CA PHE A 169 -81.04 -7.38 27.76
C PHE A 169 -82.10 -7.26 28.84
N ARG A 170 -82.20 -8.28 29.70
CA ARG A 170 -83.17 -8.34 30.79
C ARG A 170 -82.77 -7.36 31.88
N THR A 171 -83.71 -6.53 32.33
CA THR A 171 -83.54 -5.65 33.48
C THR A 171 -84.74 -5.83 34.39
N ASP A 172 -84.63 -6.53 35.52
CA ASP A 172 -85.74 -6.68 36.47
C ASP A 172 -86.03 -5.38 37.26
N GLU A 173 -85.58 -4.22 36.77
CA GLU A 173 -85.89 -2.90 37.30
C GLU A 173 -87.26 -2.42 36.79
N LYS A 174 -88.07 -1.85 37.69
CA LYS A 174 -89.43 -1.32 37.44
C LYS A 174 -89.49 -0.15 36.41
N ALA A 175 -88.37 0.20 35.78
CA ALA A 175 -88.22 1.32 34.87
C ALA A 175 -87.90 0.90 33.42
N GLY A 176 -88.07 -0.38 33.04
CA GLY A 176 -87.90 -0.81 31.65
C GLY A 176 -89.12 -0.54 30.78
N VAL A 177 -88.85 -0.20 29.52
CA VAL A 177 -89.83 0.34 28.55
C VAL A 177 -90.63 -0.77 27.84
N LEU A 178 -90.23 -2.04 27.98
CA LEU A 178 -90.84 -3.17 27.29
C LEU A 178 -91.09 -4.32 28.28
N THR A 179 -92.36 -4.68 28.43
CA THR A 179 -92.81 -5.87 29.17
C THR A 179 -93.16 -6.95 28.15
N LEU A 180 -92.52 -8.11 28.25
CA LEU A 180 -92.89 -9.28 27.44
C LEU A 180 -94.08 -10.02 28.10
N ASP A 181 -94.78 -10.89 27.37
CA ASP A 181 -95.96 -11.63 27.86
C ASP A 181 -95.69 -12.47 29.13
N ASP A 182 -94.42 -12.79 29.40
CA ASP A 182 -93.94 -13.51 30.60
C ASP A 182 -93.72 -12.59 31.83
N GLY A 183 -94.16 -11.33 31.78
CA GLY A 183 -94.03 -10.36 32.87
C GLY A 183 -92.61 -9.84 33.13
N SER A 184 -91.62 -10.27 32.33
CA SER A 184 -90.23 -9.82 32.42
C SER A 184 -90.01 -8.46 31.72
N ILE A 185 -89.16 -7.64 32.33
CA ILE A 185 -88.86 -6.28 31.87
C ILE A 185 -87.53 -6.28 31.10
N TRP A 186 -87.54 -5.71 29.89
CA TRP A 186 -86.39 -5.71 28.97
C TRP A 186 -86.02 -4.30 28.51
N ARG A 187 -84.73 -4.08 28.25
CA ARG A 187 -84.20 -2.83 27.68
C ARG A 187 -83.41 -3.09 26.39
N VAL A 188 -83.56 -2.18 25.44
CA VAL A 188 -82.75 -2.14 24.21
C VAL A 188 -81.56 -1.23 24.48
N PRO A 189 -80.31 -1.72 24.41
CA PRO A 189 -79.16 -0.85 24.50
C PRO A 189 -79.18 0.07 23.26
N TRP A 190 -78.81 1.35 23.45
CA TRP A 190 -78.69 2.35 22.37
C TRP A 190 -79.97 3.04 21.87
N ARG A 191 -81.13 2.90 22.56
CA ARG A 191 -82.23 3.84 22.32
C ARG A 191 -81.87 5.18 22.97
N LYS A 192 -81.33 6.13 22.18
CA LYS A 192 -81.21 7.53 22.62
C LYS A 192 -82.63 8.01 22.95
N GLN A 193 -82.86 8.45 24.19
CA GLN A 193 -84.01 9.30 24.52
C GLN A 193 -83.91 10.61 23.76
#